data_AF-G7KSM7-F1
#
_entry.id   AF-G7KSM7-F1
#
_cell.length_a   1.000
_cell.length_b   1.000
_cell.length_c   1.000
_cell.angle_alpha   90.00
_cell.angle_beta   90.00
_cell.angle_gamma   90.00
#
_symmetry.space_group_name_H-M   'P 1'
#
loop_
_entity.id
_entity.type
_entity.pdbx_description
1 polymer ?
#
loop_
_entity_poly.entity_id
_entity_poly.type
_entity_poly.pdbx_seq_one_letter_code
_entity_poly.pdbx_strand_id
1 'polypeptide(L)'
;MEKLSKGGGSQCLYLNDKLTHIVVGNPTEMEREDVARTVARGVYYAVKTSWLEDCDREKKQVHVLQRYNAYDIVFPKGQKKLVEVSDRIKKKNLEKKELTKAHVDLAQVLVDYAASRRLARTRVCFEIVELKRRQKEMEMEYVRIHDDLREKLGPLYGYQKPKNELKIEAYKLYEEDCKSKGIAAISKHHEMGFKKAMEAFGDIAKESCRCNFVTYLNDPVRKENIENHFKGMILKFPGDKTDPDVAKFVSKFV
;
A
#
# COMPACT_ATOMS: atom_id res chain seq x y z
N MET A 1 -7.05 16.31 29.95
CA MET A 1 -8.11 15.47 29.34
C MET A 1 -9.34 16.30 28.96
N GLU A 2 -9.91 17.11 29.86
CA GLU A 2 -11.13 17.90 29.60
C GLU A 2 -10.99 19.04 28.55
N LYS A 3 -9.78 19.56 28.32
CA LYS A 3 -9.53 20.74 27.47
C LYS A 3 -9.56 20.47 25.95
N LEU A 4 -9.22 19.25 25.49
CA LEU A 4 -9.20 18.91 24.05
C LEU A 4 -10.60 18.86 23.43
N SER A 5 -11.58 18.39 24.20
CA SER A 5 -12.97 18.27 23.75
C SER A 5 -13.71 19.61 23.63
N LYS A 6 -13.30 20.64 24.39
CA LYS A 6 -13.91 21.98 24.35
C LYS A 6 -13.44 22.82 23.14
N GLY A 7 -12.25 22.53 22.61
CA GLY A 7 -11.66 23.23 21.44
C GLY A 7 -11.83 22.53 20.09
N GLY A 8 -12.65 21.48 20.00
CA GLY A 8 -12.86 20.72 18.75
C GLY A 8 -11.67 19.83 18.33
N GLY A 9 -10.73 19.57 19.24
CA GLY A 9 -9.58 18.69 18.99
C GLY A 9 -9.92 17.22 19.21
N SER A 10 -9.48 16.36 18.29
CA SER A 10 -9.63 14.90 18.43
C SER A 10 -8.38 14.28 19.07
N GLN A 11 -8.56 13.43 20.08
CA GLN A 11 -7.47 12.62 20.60
C GLN A 11 -7.15 11.52 19.60
N CYS A 12 -5.93 11.51 19.07
CA CYS A 12 -5.47 10.47 18.18
C CYS A 12 -4.49 9.56 18.93
N LEU A 13 -4.91 8.32 19.19
CA LEU A 13 -4.08 7.28 19.81
C LEU A 13 -3.08 6.65 18.83
N TYR A 14 -3.24 6.96 17.54
CA TYR A 14 -2.43 6.43 16.43
C TYR A 14 -2.10 7.54 15.45
N LEU A 15 -0.92 7.48 14.83
CA LEU A 15 -0.49 8.43 13.81
C LEU A 15 -1.41 8.33 12.58
N ASN A 16 -1.98 9.45 12.14
CA ASN A 16 -2.79 9.52 10.92
C ASN A 16 -2.41 10.74 10.07
N ASP A 17 -2.81 10.73 8.80
CA ASP A 17 -2.52 11.79 7.83
C ASP A 17 -3.20 13.13 8.13
N LYS A 18 -4.07 13.18 9.15
CA LYS A 18 -4.77 14.39 9.62
C LYS A 18 -4.09 15.02 10.85
N LEU A 19 -3.08 14.37 11.41
CA LEU A 19 -2.36 14.86 12.57
C LEU A 19 -1.45 16.02 12.13
N THR A 20 -1.48 17.12 12.86
CA THR A 20 -0.68 18.33 12.52
C THR A 20 0.21 18.77 13.68
N HIS A 21 -0.21 18.49 14.91
CA HIS A 21 0.48 18.89 16.15
C HIS A 21 0.52 17.71 17.12
N ILE A 22 1.66 17.51 17.77
CA ILE A 22 1.86 16.55 18.85
C ILE A 22 2.07 17.35 20.11
N VAL A 23 1.14 17.25 21.05
CA VAL A 23 1.23 17.96 22.33
C VAL A 23 2.02 17.10 23.31
N VAL A 24 3.15 17.63 23.76
CA VAL A 24 4.10 16.95 24.63
C VAL A 24 3.96 17.52 26.04
N GLY A 25 3.56 16.66 26.98
CA GLY A 25 3.53 16.95 28.42
C GLY A 25 4.81 16.47 29.08
N ASN A 26 4.69 15.41 29.88
CA ASN A 26 5.83 14.74 30.54
C ASN A 26 6.03 13.34 29.92
N PRO A 27 6.70 13.23 28.75
CA PRO A 27 6.87 11.95 28.08
C PRO A 27 7.90 11.06 28.81
N THR A 28 7.60 9.76 28.87
CA THR A 28 8.58 8.72 29.21
C THR A 28 9.71 8.67 28.17
N GLU A 29 10.82 7.98 28.48
CA GLU A 29 11.95 7.88 27.54
C GLU A 29 11.55 7.23 26.20
N MET A 30 10.69 6.20 26.25
CA MET A 30 10.19 5.49 25.07
C MET A 30 9.27 6.38 24.22
N GLU A 31 8.33 7.09 24.84
CA GLU A 31 7.44 8.03 24.14
C GLU A 31 8.22 9.17 23.51
N ARG A 32 9.30 9.61 24.16
CA ARG A 32 10.18 10.67 23.66
C ARG A 32 10.88 10.26 22.37
N GLU A 33 11.39 9.04 22.28
CA GLU A 33 12.05 8.53 21.08
C GLU A 33 11.06 8.36 19.91
N ASP A 34 9.82 7.96 20.21
CA ASP A 34 8.77 7.82 19.21
C ASP A 34 8.32 9.19 18.66
N VAL A 35 8.11 10.17 19.54
CA VAL A 35 7.83 11.55 19.16
C VAL A 35 9.00 12.15 18.37
N ALA A 36 10.24 11.90 18.77
CA ALA A 36 11.43 12.37 18.07
C ALA A 36 11.52 11.82 16.63
N ARG A 37 11.32 10.50 16.45
CA ARG A 37 11.30 9.85 15.13
C ARG A 37 10.18 10.39 14.26
N THR A 38 9.02 10.65 14.86
CA THR A 38 7.85 11.18 14.17
C THR A 38 8.06 12.63 13.70
N VAL A 39 8.59 13.49 14.56
CA VAL A 39 8.87 14.90 14.25
C VAL A 39 10.02 15.04 13.25
N ALA A 40 11.01 14.13 13.30
CA ALA A 40 12.12 14.10 12.34
C ALA A 40 11.67 13.85 10.89
N ARG A 41 10.47 13.26 10.69
CA ARG A 41 9.84 13.11 9.36
C ARG A 41 9.31 14.44 8.80
N GLY A 42 9.28 15.51 9.60
CA GLY A 42 9.04 16.88 9.14
C GLY A 42 7.58 17.25 8.85
N VAL A 43 6.62 16.41 9.25
CA VAL A 43 5.19 16.60 8.96
C VAL A 43 4.42 17.16 10.18
N TYR A 44 4.99 17.07 11.39
CA TYR A 44 4.27 17.36 12.65
C TYR A 44 5.03 18.33 13.55
N TYR A 45 4.32 19.29 14.15
CA TYR A 45 4.88 20.21 15.16
C TYR A 45 4.81 19.60 16.56
N ALA A 46 5.95 19.49 17.25
CA ALA A 46 5.99 19.12 18.66
C ALA A 46 5.79 20.37 19.54
N VAL A 47 4.66 20.45 20.23
CA VAL A 47 4.26 21.63 21.01
C VAL A 47 4.06 21.30 22.49
N LYS A 48 4.36 22.26 23.37
CA LYS A 48 4.12 22.17 24.82
C LYS A 48 2.64 22.27 25.14
N THR A 49 2.24 21.77 26.30
CA THR A 49 0.84 21.89 26.80
C THR A 49 0.37 23.34 26.91
N SER A 50 1.27 24.30 27.13
CA SER A 50 0.94 25.73 27.16
C SER A 50 0.36 26.26 25.85
N TRP A 51 0.65 25.62 24.72
CA TRP A 51 0.03 25.99 23.43
C TRP A 51 -1.46 25.65 23.41
N LEU A 52 -1.87 24.51 23.98
CA LEU A 52 -3.29 24.16 24.11
C LEU A 52 -4.01 25.14 25.03
N GLU A 53 -3.36 25.59 26.09
CA GLU A 53 -3.94 26.54 27.05
C GLU A 53 -4.17 27.90 26.41
N ASP A 54 -3.27 28.31 25.53
CA ASP A 54 -3.40 29.55 24.78
C ASP A 54 -4.44 29.45 23.66
N CYS A 55 -4.55 28.29 22.98
CA CYS A 55 -5.64 28.03 22.01
C CYS A 55 -7.02 28.02 22.68
N ASP A 56 -7.13 27.44 23.86
CA ASP A 56 -8.37 27.40 24.65
C ASP A 56 -8.78 28.82 25.11
N ARG A 57 -7.80 29.61 25.60
CA ARG A 57 -8.04 31.00 26.02
C ARG A 57 -8.45 31.91 24.86
N GLU A 58 -7.83 31.77 23.69
CA GLU A 58 -8.14 32.59 22.52
C GLU A 58 -9.31 32.06 21.67
N LYS A 59 -9.86 30.88 22.02
CA LYS A 59 -10.92 30.17 21.27
C LYS A 59 -10.61 29.99 19.78
N LYS A 60 -9.33 29.95 19.42
CA LYS A 60 -8.82 29.79 18.05
C LYS A 60 -7.47 29.10 18.07
N GLN A 61 -7.08 28.51 16.96
CA GLN A 61 -5.74 27.95 16.81
C GLN A 61 -4.72 29.10 16.78
N VAL A 62 -3.89 29.19 17.82
CA VAL A 62 -2.80 30.17 17.89
C VAL A 62 -1.62 29.65 17.07
N HIS A 63 -0.94 30.54 16.34
CA HIS A 63 0.25 30.16 15.57
C HIS A 63 1.32 29.56 16.48
N VAL A 64 1.99 28.48 16.02
CA VAL A 64 3.07 27.84 16.77
C VAL A 64 4.30 28.74 16.75
N LEU A 65 4.41 29.59 17.77
CA LEU A 65 5.59 30.39 18.07
C LEU A 65 6.68 29.54 18.72
N GLN A 66 7.94 29.97 18.60
CA GLN A 66 9.11 29.27 19.14
C GLN A 66 8.99 28.94 20.64
N ARG A 67 8.27 29.75 21.43
CA ARG A 67 8.02 29.51 22.86
C ARG A 67 7.22 28.24 23.15
N TYR A 68 6.46 27.76 22.18
CA TYR A 68 5.64 26.56 22.30
C TYR A 68 6.35 25.29 21.85
N ASN A 69 7.54 25.40 21.24
CA ASN A 69 8.27 24.23 20.77
C ASN A 69 8.68 23.34 21.95
N ALA A 70 8.35 22.05 21.85
CA ALA A 70 8.72 21.03 22.83
C ALA A 70 10.04 20.31 22.49
N TYR A 71 10.84 20.85 21.55
CA TYR A 71 12.13 20.25 21.15
C TYR A 71 13.11 20.10 22.32
N ASP A 72 13.03 20.96 23.32
CA ASP A 72 13.79 20.87 24.57
C ASP A 72 13.42 19.65 25.40
N ILE A 73 12.13 19.30 25.42
CA ILE A 73 11.58 18.14 26.11
C ILE A 73 11.84 16.85 25.32
N VAL A 74 11.70 16.90 23.99
CA VAL A 74 11.88 15.76 23.07
C VAL A 74 13.37 15.43 22.85
N PHE A 75 14.26 16.42 22.88
CA PHE A 75 15.71 16.23 22.65
C PHE A 75 16.57 16.78 23.80
N PRO A 76 16.47 16.23 25.02
CA PRO A 76 17.18 16.73 26.21
C PRO A 76 18.71 16.61 26.09
N LYS A 77 19.19 15.60 25.34
CA LYS A 77 20.62 15.30 25.16
C LYS A 77 21.35 16.34 24.28
N GLY A 78 20.63 17.21 23.58
CA GLY A 78 21.21 18.30 22.77
C GLY A 78 21.49 19.59 23.55
N GLN A 79 20.77 19.84 24.65
CA GLN A 79 20.84 21.15 25.32
C GLN A 79 21.99 21.29 26.31
N LYS A 80 22.43 20.25 27.00
CA LYS A 80 23.61 20.35 27.88
C LYS A 80 24.87 20.72 27.08
N LYS A 81 25.03 20.15 25.87
CA LYS A 81 26.10 20.53 24.95
C LYS A 81 25.88 21.90 24.32
N LEU A 82 24.65 22.28 23.92
CA LEU A 82 24.39 23.59 23.32
C LEU A 82 24.50 24.75 24.31
N VAL A 83 24.14 24.57 25.58
CA VAL A 83 24.28 25.59 26.63
C VAL A 83 25.73 25.70 27.09
N GLU A 84 26.45 24.58 27.30
CA GLU A 84 27.90 24.63 27.54
C GLU A 84 28.68 25.21 26.35
N VAL A 85 28.27 24.91 25.11
CA VAL A 85 28.86 25.50 23.91
C VAL A 85 28.49 26.98 23.81
N SER A 86 27.26 27.39 24.12
CA SER A 86 26.86 28.80 24.14
C SER A 86 27.62 29.60 25.20
N ASP A 87 27.79 29.06 26.40
CA ASP A 87 28.53 29.71 27.49
C ASP A 87 30.04 29.70 27.24
N ARG A 88 30.60 28.65 26.61
CA ARG A 88 31.98 28.64 26.11
C ARG A 88 32.20 29.61 24.94
N ILE A 89 31.22 29.80 24.07
CA ILE A 89 31.28 30.75 22.93
C ILE A 89 31.18 32.19 23.43
N LYS A 90 30.26 32.49 24.37
CA LYS A 90 30.15 33.81 25.00
C LYS A 90 31.42 34.22 25.76
N LYS A 91 32.14 33.25 26.33
CA LYS A 91 33.40 33.49 27.06
C LYS A 91 34.66 33.50 26.17
N LYS A 92 34.57 33.06 24.90
CA LYS A 92 35.72 32.98 23.98
C LYS A 92 35.69 33.88 22.75
N ASN A 93 34.60 34.59 22.43
CA ASN A 93 34.60 35.50 21.28
C ASN A 93 33.89 36.82 21.59
N LEU A 94 34.66 37.76 22.16
CA LEU A 94 34.61 39.15 21.69
C LEU A 94 35.98 39.54 21.11
N GLU A 95 36.63 38.60 20.42
CA GLU A 95 37.67 38.93 19.44
C GLU A 95 37.02 38.78 18.07
N LYS A 96 36.91 39.88 17.33
CA LYS A 96 36.43 39.90 15.96
C LYS A 96 37.41 39.10 15.10
N LYS A 97 37.21 37.79 14.99
CA LYS A 97 37.93 36.97 14.00
C LYS A 97 37.48 37.42 12.61
N GLU A 98 38.43 37.92 11.83
CA GLU A 98 38.15 38.35 10.46
C GLU A 98 37.58 37.19 9.64
N LEU A 99 36.48 37.48 8.94
CA LEU A 99 35.78 36.53 8.11
C LEU A 99 36.63 36.24 6.86
N THR A 100 37.37 35.14 6.89
CA THR A 100 38.22 34.76 5.75
C THR A 100 37.40 34.34 4.53
N LYS A 101 37.95 34.53 3.33
CA LYS A 101 37.33 34.14 2.05
C LYS A 101 36.88 32.68 2.04
N ALA A 102 37.65 31.77 2.63
CA ALA A 102 37.31 30.36 2.73
C ALA A 102 36.00 30.10 3.50
N HIS A 103 35.68 30.92 4.52
CA HIS A 103 34.41 30.80 5.23
C HIS A 103 33.23 31.23 4.36
N VAL A 104 33.41 32.24 3.51
CA VAL A 104 32.39 32.71 2.56
C VAL A 104 32.15 31.67 1.47
N ASP A 105 33.23 31.10 0.91
CA ASP A 105 33.15 30.05 -0.12
C ASP A 105 32.44 28.79 0.43
N LEU A 106 32.77 28.38 1.66
CA LEU A 106 32.07 27.27 2.32
C LEU A 106 30.59 27.57 2.56
N ALA A 107 30.25 28.79 2.98
CA ALA A 107 28.87 29.20 3.17
C ALA A 107 28.08 29.14 1.85
N GLN A 108 28.68 29.56 0.73
CA GLN A 108 28.07 29.48 -0.58
C GLN A 108 27.78 28.03 -0.99
N VAL A 109 28.75 27.13 -0.82
CA VAL A 109 28.56 25.70 -1.11
C VAL A 109 27.42 25.10 -0.29
N LEU A 110 27.30 25.47 0.98
CA LEU A 110 26.20 24.99 1.84
C LEU A 110 24.84 25.53 1.39
N VAL A 111 24.77 26.78 0.93
CA VAL A 111 23.55 27.37 0.37
C VAL A 111 23.15 26.66 -0.93
N ASP A 112 24.09 26.42 -1.84
CA ASP A 112 23.83 25.75 -3.12
C ASP A 112 23.41 24.28 -2.92
N TYR A 113 24.04 23.59 -1.96
CA TYR A 113 23.64 22.25 -1.56
C TYR A 113 22.22 22.25 -0.96
N ALA A 114 21.89 23.22 -0.10
CA ALA A 114 20.55 23.33 0.48
C ALA A 114 19.49 23.62 -0.59
N ALA A 115 19.79 24.47 -1.58
CA ALA A 115 18.92 24.76 -2.71
C ALA A 115 18.69 23.52 -3.59
N SER A 116 19.77 22.83 -3.96
CA SER A 116 19.72 21.59 -4.75
C SER A 116 18.88 20.51 -4.05
N ARG A 117 19.06 20.35 -2.73
CA ARG A 117 18.29 19.39 -1.93
C ARG A 117 16.80 19.74 -1.87
N ARG A 118 16.45 21.04 -1.80
CA ARG A 118 15.05 21.48 -1.85
C ARG A 118 14.41 21.13 -3.20
N LEU A 119 15.10 21.39 -4.31
CA LEU A 119 14.62 21.04 -5.65
C LEU A 119 14.41 19.53 -5.82
N ALA A 120 15.38 18.73 -5.37
CA ALA A 120 15.27 17.26 -5.42
C ALA A 120 14.07 16.76 -4.60
N ARG A 121 13.85 17.32 -3.39
CA ARG A 121 12.67 16.99 -2.57
C ARG A 121 11.38 17.34 -3.28
N THR A 122 11.29 18.53 -3.88
CA THR A 122 10.10 18.95 -4.62
C THR A 122 9.80 17.98 -5.77
N ARG A 123 10.83 17.59 -6.54
CA ARG A 123 10.70 16.61 -7.62
C ARG A 123 10.18 15.26 -7.13
N VAL A 124 10.79 14.71 -6.07
CA VAL A 124 10.36 13.44 -5.48
C VAL A 124 8.93 13.53 -4.96
N CYS A 125 8.53 14.65 -4.34
CA CYS A 125 7.15 14.86 -3.90
C CYS A 125 6.17 14.84 -5.07
N PHE A 126 6.49 15.51 -6.18
CA PHE A 126 5.65 15.47 -7.39
C PHE A 126 5.53 14.04 -7.95
N GLU A 127 6.64 13.31 -8.04
CA GLU A 127 6.65 11.92 -8.51
C GLU A 127 5.80 11.02 -7.61
N ILE A 128 5.87 11.18 -6.28
CA ILE A 128 5.02 10.43 -5.33
C ILE A 128 3.54 10.70 -5.58
N VAL A 129 3.15 11.96 -5.76
CA VAL A 129 1.75 12.33 -6.02
C VAL A 129 1.28 11.73 -7.35
N GLU A 130 2.11 11.79 -8.38
CA GLU A 130 1.78 11.22 -9.68
C GLU A 130 1.63 9.70 -9.63
N LEU A 131 2.55 9.00 -8.96
CA LEU A 131 2.50 7.55 -8.78
C LEU A 131 1.27 7.13 -7.99
N LYS A 132 0.89 7.88 -6.94
CA LYS A 132 -0.36 7.64 -6.20
C LYS A 132 -1.59 7.80 -7.09
N ARG A 133 -1.62 8.78 -7.99
CA ARG A 133 -2.71 8.95 -8.98
C ARG A 133 -2.79 7.72 -9.90
N ARG A 134 -1.66 7.31 -10.49
CA ARG A 134 -1.60 6.15 -11.40
C ARG A 134 -2.00 4.85 -10.71
N GLN A 135 -1.59 4.66 -9.45
CA GLN A 135 -2.01 3.51 -8.64
C GLN A 135 -3.53 3.45 -8.52
N LYS A 136 -4.17 4.57 -8.17
CA LYS A 136 -5.62 4.66 -8.04
C LYS A 136 -6.35 4.40 -9.37
N GLU A 137 -5.78 4.84 -10.49
CA GLU A 137 -6.30 4.55 -11.83
C GLU A 137 -6.26 3.07 -12.17
N MET A 138 -5.15 2.39 -11.86
CA MET A 138 -5.03 0.95 -12.03
C MET A 138 -6.00 0.17 -11.12
N GLU A 139 -6.19 0.61 -9.87
CA GLU A 139 -7.17 0.01 -8.96
C GLU A 139 -8.60 0.14 -9.51
N MET A 140 -8.98 1.30 -10.05
CA MET A 140 -10.27 1.49 -10.70
C MET A 140 -10.42 0.64 -11.96
N GLU A 141 -9.36 0.52 -12.78
CA GLU A 141 -9.38 -0.32 -13.98
C GLU A 141 -9.53 -1.80 -13.61
N TYR A 142 -8.85 -2.26 -12.56
CA TYR A 142 -9.00 -3.62 -12.05
C TYR A 142 -10.44 -3.91 -11.63
N VAL A 143 -11.09 -2.97 -10.92
CA VAL A 143 -12.50 -3.10 -10.54
C VAL A 143 -13.40 -3.14 -11.78
N ARG A 144 -13.17 -2.27 -12.78
CA ARG A 144 -13.93 -2.27 -14.04
C ARG A 144 -13.81 -3.60 -14.78
N ILE A 145 -12.60 -4.11 -14.94
CA ILE A 145 -12.35 -5.41 -15.59
C ILE A 145 -13.02 -6.53 -14.80
N HIS A 146 -12.90 -6.50 -13.47
CA HIS A 146 -13.51 -7.49 -12.59
C HIS A 146 -15.05 -7.51 -12.74
N ASP A 147 -15.68 -6.35 -12.77
CA ASP A 147 -17.14 -6.24 -12.93
C ASP A 147 -17.59 -6.62 -14.34
N ASP A 148 -16.87 -6.23 -15.39
CA ASP A 148 -17.13 -6.63 -16.78
C ASP A 148 -17.02 -8.15 -16.95
N LEU A 149 -15.98 -8.77 -16.38
CA LEU A 149 -15.83 -10.23 -16.38
C LEU A 149 -16.96 -10.92 -15.61
N ARG A 150 -17.35 -10.38 -14.45
CA ARG A 150 -18.46 -10.91 -13.66
C ARG A 150 -19.78 -10.81 -14.42
N GLU A 151 -20.01 -9.71 -15.13
CA GLU A 151 -21.21 -9.50 -15.95
C GLU A 151 -21.25 -10.44 -17.16
N LYS A 152 -20.15 -10.55 -17.91
CA LYS A 152 -20.07 -11.36 -19.14
C LYS A 152 -20.03 -12.86 -18.89
N LEU A 153 -19.37 -13.29 -17.81
CA LEU A 153 -19.21 -14.71 -17.48
C LEU A 153 -20.30 -15.21 -16.53
N GLY A 154 -20.92 -14.31 -15.76
CA GLY A 154 -22.02 -14.64 -14.85
C GLY A 154 -21.69 -15.81 -13.93
N PRO A 155 -22.49 -16.89 -13.92
CA PRO A 155 -22.22 -18.09 -13.11
C PRO A 155 -20.85 -18.73 -13.37
N LEU A 156 -20.28 -18.58 -14.57
CA LEU A 156 -18.95 -19.10 -14.90
C LEU A 156 -17.82 -18.30 -14.23
N TYR A 157 -18.06 -17.04 -13.84
CA TYR A 157 -17.07 -16.24 -13.10
C TYR A 157 -16.67 -16.88 -11.76
N GLY A 158 -17.61 -17.60 -11.14
CA GLY A 158 -17.39 -18.33 -9.90
C GLY A 158 -16.62 -19.64 -10.07
N TYR A 159 -16.31 -20.06 -11.29
CA TYR A 159 -15.45 -21.22 -11.53
C TYR A 159 -14.02 -20.89 -11.12
N GLN A 160 -13.69 -21.19 -9.88
CA GLN A 160 -12.30 -21.27 -9.46
C GLN A 160 -11.68 -22.48 -10.13
N LYS A 161 -10.93 -22.27 -11.22
CA LYS A 161 -9.94 -23.25 -11.65
C LYS A 161 -8.89 -23.31 -10.53
N PRO A 162 -8.82 -24.39 -9.76
CA PRO A 162 -7.86 -24.44 -8.66
C PRO A 162 -6.45 -24.40 -9.23
N LYS A 163 -5.73 -23.33 -8.87
CA LYS A 163 -4.47 -22.88 -9.49
C LYS A 163 -3.37 -23.95 -9.53
N ASN A 164 -3.48 -24.96 -8.67
CA ASN A 164 -2.49 -26.02 -8.52
C ASN A 164 -3.03 -27.42 -8.88
N GLU A 165 -4.31 -27.59 -9.23
CA GLU A 165 -4.84 -28.95 -9.52
C GLU A 165 -4.04 -29.64 -10.61
N LEU A 166 -3.71 -28.92 -11.68
CA LEU A 166 -2.99 -29.51 -12.80
C LEU A 166 -1.58 -29.99 -12.39
N LYS A 167 -0.87 -29.22 -11.55
CA LYS A 167 0.43 -29.62 -11.01
C LYS A 167 0.30 -30.77 -10.01
N ILE A 168 -0.73 -30.74 -9.16
CA ILE A 168 -1.02 -31.78 -8.16
C ILE A 168 -1.37 -33.09 -8.87
N GLU A 169 -2.23 -33.04 -9.88
CA GLU A 169 -2.71 -34.19 -10.63
C GLU A 169 -1.58 -34.81 -11.47
N ALA A 170 -0.79 -33.98 -12.16
CA ALA A 170 0.41 -34.45 -12.84
C ALA A 170 1.39 -35.12 -11.86
N TYR A 171 1.54 -34.57 -10.66
CA TYR A 171 2.42 -35.14 -9.64
C TYR A 171 1.89 -36.45 -9.05
N LYS A 172 0.57 -36.61 -8.86
CA LYS A 172 -0.03 -37.90 -8.45
C LYS A 172 0.27 -38.99 -9.46
N LEU A 173 0.05 -38.71 -10.75
CA LEU A 173 0.35 -39.63 -11.85
C LEU A 173 1.84 -39.99 -11.89
N TYR A 174 2.71 -39.00 -11.68
CA TYR A 174 4.16 -39.21 -11.56
C TYR A 174 4.55 -40.10 -10.38
N GLU A 175 3.92 -39.91 -9.22
CA GLU A 175 4.18 -40.71 -8.03
C GLU A 175 3.73 -42.17 -8.23
N GLU A 176 2.59 -42.39 -8.86
CA GLU A 176 2.07 -43.70 -9.23
C GLU A 176 2.97 -44.43 -10.25
N ASP A 177 3.45 -43.71 -11.27
CA ASP A 177 4.40 -44.24 -12.25
C ASP A 177 5.76 -44.59 -11.63
N CYS A 178 6.25 -43.77 -10.69
CA CYS A 178 7.46 -44.09 -9.95
C CYS A 178 7.26 -45.35 -9.08
N LYS A 179 6.11 -45.46 -8.39
CA LYS A 179 5.75 -46.64 -7.59
C LYS A 179 5.67 -47.90 -8.43
N SER A 180 5.04 -47.85 -9.61
CA SER A 180 4.92 -49.01 -10.51
C SER A 180 6.26 -49.48 -11.06
N LYS A 181 7.22 -48.56 -11.22
CA LYS A 181 8.60 -48.84 -11.65
C LYS A 181 9.54 -49.21 -10.50
N GLY A 182 9.07 -49.18 -9.24
CA GLY A 182 9.91 -49.44 -8.07
C GLY A 182 10.96 -48.35 -7.77
N ILE A 183 10.72 -47.12 -8.24
CA ILE A 183 11.62 -45.96 -8.07
C ILE A 183 11.00 -44.97 -7.07
N ALA A 184 11.83 -44.31 -6.26
CA ALA A 184 11.38 -43.23 -5.38
C ALA A 184 11.09 -41.93 -6.18
N ALA A 185 9.89 -41.39 -6.01
CA ALA A 185 9.50 -40.11 -6.62
C ALA A 185 10.26 -38.93 -5.98
N ILE A 186 10.64 -37.95 -6.80
CA ILE A 186 11.24 -36.69 -6.31
C ILE A 186 10.18 -35.88 -5.57
N SER A 187 10.44 -35.53 -4.32
CA SER A 187 9.51 -34.81 -3.43
C SER A 187 8.79 -33.61 -4.07
N LYS A 188 7.49 -33.47 -3.79
CA LYS A 188 6.62 -32.35 -4.17
C LYS A 188 7.08 -31.00 -3.64
N HIS A 189 7.90 -30.97 -2.59
CA HIS A 189 8.45 -29.72 -2.04
C HIS A 189 9.67 -29.23 -2.82
N HIS A 190 10.17 -30.05 -3.75
CA HIS A 190 11.28 -29.72 -4.61
C HIS A 190 10.74 -29.29 -5.99
N GLU A 191 11.16 -28.12 -6.49
CA GLU A 191 10.66 -27.56 -7.77
C GLU A 191 10.85 -28.54 -8.95
N MET A 192 11.98 -29.25 -8.97
CA MET A 192 12.25 -30.31 -9.94
C MET A 192 11.22 -31.44 -9.96
N GLY A 193 10.58 -31.76 -8.83
CA GLY A 193 9.56 -32.81 -8.76
C GLY A 193 8.32 -32.44 -9.58
N PHE A 194 7.81 -31.22 -9.40
CA PHE A 194 6.70 -30.72 -10.22
C PHE A 194 7.09 -30.53 -11.68
N LYS A 195 8.30 -30.05 -11.97
CA LYS A 195 8.77 -29.89 -13.36
C LYS A 195 8.75 -31.23 -14.10
N LYS A 196 9.34 -32.27 -13.49
CA LYS A 196 9.41 -33.61 -14.08
C LYS A 196 8.02 -34.25 -14.23
N ALA A 197 7.14 -34.05 -13.24
CA ALA A 197 5.75 -34.50 -13.32
C ALA A 197 4.98 -33.81 -14.45
N MET A 198 5.17 -32.51 -14.64
CA MET A 198 4.54 -31.74 -15.71
C MET A 198 5.05 -32.13 -17.10
N GLU A 199 6.34 -32.42 -17.24
CA GLU A 199 6.93 -32.90 -18.50
C GLU A 199 6.40 -34.28 -18.90
N ALA A 200 6.18 -35.18 -17.94
CA ALA A 200 5.74 -36.55 -18.22
C ALA A 200 4.21 -36.71 -18.29
N PHE A 201 3.46 -36.00 -17.44
CA PHE A 201 2.02 -36.21 -17.24
C PHE A 201 1.18 -34.93 -17.42
N GLY A 202 1.78 -33.82 -17.85
CA GLY A 202 1.09 -32.54 -17.97
C GLY A 202 -0.12 -32.59 -18.91
N ASP A 203 -0.03 -33.30 -20.04
CA ASP A 203 -1.14 -33.40 -21.00
C ASP A 203 -2.25 -34.33 -20.50
N ILE A 204 -1.90 -35.41 -19.81
CA ILE A 204 -2.88 -36.31 -19.17
C ILE A 204 -3.60 -35.56 -18.04
N ALA A 205 -2.86 -34.79 -17.24
CA ALA A 205 -3.42 -33.94 -16.19
C ALA A 205 -4.30 -32.82 -16.75
N LYS A 206 -3.97 -32.25 -17.92
CA LYS A 206 -4.85 -31.29 -18.62
C LYS A 206 -6.18 -31.93 -18.99
N GLU A 207 -6.16 -33.15 -19.52
CA GLU A 207 -7.39 -33.85 -19.89
C GLU A 207 -8.23 -34.21 -18.65
N SER A 208 -7.60 -34.67 -17.56
CA SER A 208 -8.30 -34.87 -16.28
C SER A 208 -8.94 -33.57 -15.75
N CYS A 209 -8.21 -32.45 -15.79
CA CYS A 209 -8.75 -31.13 -15.42
C CYS A 209 -9.88 -30.67 -16.35
N ARG A 210 -9.85 -31.06 -17.64
CA ARG A 210 -10.92 -30.79 -18.59
C ARG A 210 -12.17 -31.57 -18.21
N CYS A 211 -12.04 -32.82 -17.80
CA CYS A 211 -13.15 -33.62 -17.26
C CYS A 211 -13.78 -32.96 -16.02
N ASN A 212 -12.98 -32.39 -15.11
CA ASN A 212 -13.52 -31.65 -13.95
C ASN A 212 -14.38 -30.45 -14.37
N PHE A 213 -13.94 -29.71 -15.40
CA PHE A 213 -14.72 -28.61 -15.95
C PHE A 213 -16.01 -29.09 -16.63
N VAL A 214 -15.95 -30.21 -17.37
CA VAL A 214 -17.14 -30.83 -17.97
C VAL A 214 -18.13 -31.28 -16.90
N THR A 215 -17.67 -31.90 -15.82
CA THR A 215 -18.50 -32.27 -14.66
C THR A 215 -19.11 -31.03 -14.00
N TYR A 216 -18.35 -29.94 -13.87
CA TYR A 216 -18.86 -28.66 -13.37
C TYR A 216 -20.00 -28.11 -14.25
N LEU A 217 -19.85 -28.19 -15.58
CA LEU A 217 -20.87 -27.75 -16.54
C LEU A 217 -22.11 -28.67 -16.59
N ASN A 218 -21.94 -29.96 -16.31
CA ASN A 218 -23.00 -30.95 -16.33
C ASN A 218 -23.82 -31.03 -15.04
N ASP A 219 -23.44 -30.29 -13.99
CA ASP A 219 -24.27 -30.13 -12.79
C ASP A 219 -25.62 -29.49 -13.18
N PRO A 220 -26.78 -30.15 -12.91
CA PRO A 220 -28.08 -29.69 -13.42
C PRO A 220 -28.44 -28.27 -12.98
N VAL A 221 -28.13 -27.92 -11.73
CA VAL A 221 -28.44 -26.61 -11.14
C VAL A 221 -27.57 -25.53 -11.78
N ARG A 222 -26.27 -25.80 -11.97
CA ARG A 222 -25.36 -24.85 -12.63
C ARG A 222 -25.68 -24.69 -14.10
N LYS A 223 -25.98 -25.78 -14.80
CA LYS A 223 -26.34 -25.76 -16.21
C LYS A 223 -27.55 -24.86 -16.45
N GLU A 224 -28.61 -25.02 -15.67
CA GLU A 224 -29.79 -24.17 -15.75
C GLU A 224 -29.45 -22.69 -15.48
N ASN A 225 -28.65 -22.41 -14.45
CA ASN A 225 -28.22 -21.05 -14.14
C ASN A 225 -27.38 -20.40 -15.25
N ILE A 226 -26.45 -21.16 -15.84
CA ILE A 226 -25.63 -20.73 -16.99
C ILE A 226 -26.52 -20.43 -18.19
N GLU A 227 -27.41 -21.35 -18.54
CA GLU A 227 -28.35 -21.17 -19.65
C GLU A 227 -29.25 -19.95 -19.45
N ASN A 228 -29.81 -19.76 -18.24
CA ASN A 228 -30.67 -18.62 -17.93
C ASN A 228 -29.92 -17.29 -18.01
N HIS A 229 -28.67 -17.25 -17.54
CA HIS A 229 -27.82 -16.05 -17.64
C HIS A 229 -27.56 -15.66 -19.10
N PHE A 230 -27.13 -16.59 -19.95
CA PHE A 230 -26.84 -16.31 -21.35
C PHE A 230 -28.10 -16.05 -22.18
N LYS A 231 -29.22 -16.74 -21.92
CA LYS A 231 -30.53 -16.41 -22.53
C LYS A 231 -30.94 -14.98 -22.17
N GLY A 232 -30.75 -14.57 -20.92
CA GLY A 232 -31.01 -13.20 -20.46
C GLY A 232 -30.12 -12.15 -21.12
N MET A 233 -28.87 -12.47 -21.47
CA MET A 233 -27.98 -11.58 -22.22
C MET A 233 -28.42 -11.44 -23.69
N ILE A 234 -28.79 -12.54 -24.35
CA ILE A 234 -29.26 -12.53 -25.75
C ILE A 234 -30.50 -11.64 -25.91
N LEU A 235 -31.43 -11.67 -24.96
CA LEU A 235 -32.65 -10.87 -24.99
C LEU A 235 -32.43 -9.38 -24.68
N LYS A 236 -31.26 -8.99 -24.17
CA LYS A 236 -30.97 -7.61 -23.74
C LYS A 236 -30.15 -6.80 -24.73
N PHE A 237 -29.78 -7.34 -25.89
CA PHE A 237 -29.06 -6.57 -26.91
C PHE A 237 -29.93 -5.39 -27.39
N PRO A 238 -29.54 -4.13 -27.13
CA PRO A 238 -30.28 -2.97 -27.58
C PRO A 238 -29.89 -2.72 -29.04
N GLY A 239 -30.59 -3.39 -29.95
CA GLY A 239 -30.34 -3.25 -31.38
C GLY A 239 -31.37 -3.93 -32.29
N ASP A 240 -32.22 -4.81 -31.76
CA ASP A 240 -33.12 -5.58 -32.61
C ASP A 240 -34.44 -4.84 -32.86
N LYS A 241 -34.39 -3.89 -33.80
CA LYS A 241 -35.56 -3.61 -34.63
C LYS A 241 -35.72 -4.81 -35.58
N THR A 242 -36.44 -5.81 -35.09
CA THR A 242 -37.23 -6.80 -35.83
C THR A 242 -36.94 -6.90 -37.34
N ASP A 243 -36.27 -7.98 -37.72
CA ASP A 243 -36.61 -8.72 -38.95
C ASP A 243 -36.98 -10.15 -38.52
N PRO A 244 -38.23 -10.62 -38.71
CA PRO A 244 -38.69 -11.90 -38.15
C PRO A 244 -38.21 -13.13 -38.93
N ASP A 245 -37.27 -12.97 -39.86
CA ASP A 245 -36.71 -14.07 -40.62
C ASP A 245 -35.18 -14.02 -40.58
N VAL A 246 -34.57 -15.15 -40.27
CA VAL A 246 -33.12 -15.40 -40.20
C VAL A 246 -32.42 -15.05 -38.88
N ALA A 247 -32.49 -15.97 -37.90
CA ALA A 247 -31.29 -16.55 -37.26
C ALA A 247 -31.68 -17.66 -36.26
N LYS A 248 -31.81 -18.90 -36.73
CA LYS A 248 -31.70 -20.08 -35.85
C LYS A 248 -30.22 -20.30 -35.54
N PHE A 249 -29.72 -19.73 -34.45
CA PHE A 249 -28.44 -20.20 -33.88
C PHE A 249 -28.67 -21.53 -33.18
N VAL A 250 -28.37 -22.62 -33.89
CA VAL A 250 -28.25 -23.96 -33.32
C VAL A 250 -26.89 -24.05 -32.64
N SER A 251 -26.80 -23.76 -31.36
CA SER A 251 -25.61 -24.10 -30.56
C SER A 251 -25.66 -25.58 -30.20
N LYS A 252 -24.96 -26.42 -30.97
CA LYS A 252 -24.69 -27.82 -30.62
C LYS A 252 -23.40 -27.85 -29.79
N PHE A 253 -23.53 -28.07 -28.49
CA PHE A 253 -22.38 -28.42 -27.65
C PHE A 253 -22.01 -29.88 -27.99
N VAL A 254 -20.79 -30.07 -28.51
CA VAL A 254 -20.14 -31.37 -28.73
C VAL A 254 -19.20 -31.63 -27.57
#